data_AF-A0A146KMP8-F1
#
_entry.id   AF-A0A146KMP8-F1
#
_cell.length_a   1.000
_cell.length_b   1.000
_cell.length_c   1.000
_cell.angle_alpha   90.00
_cell.angle_beta   90.00
_cell.angle_gamma   90.00
#
_symmetry.space_group_name_H-M   'P 1'
#
loop_
_entity.id
_entity.type
_entity.pdbx_description
1 polymer ?
#
loop_
_entity_poly.entity_id
_entity_poly.type
_entity_poly.pdbx_seq_one_letter_code
_entity_poly.pdbx_strand_id
1 'polypeptide(L)'
;MLHNIGSTCELLTAVRNGKEDKTKELLSYENFYNLPSWNQGQGIVLLREALARGHCEIAKLLLHKGARVNNKLGNPTNDPLHFAVGLTDNLEIIRLLLNEGAKINC
;
A
#
# COMPACT_ATOMS: atom_id res chain seq x y z
N MET A 1 20.27 12.25 13.72
CA MET A 1 19.54 12.01 12.45
C MET A 1 19.54 10.51 12.12
N LEU A 2 18.75 9.70 12.84
CA LEU A 2 18.67 8.24 12.65
C LEU A 2 17.22 7.72 12.57
N HIS A 3 16.27 8.57 12.15
CA HIS A 3 14.93 8.08 11.81
C HIS A 3 14.89 7.84 10.31
N ASN A 4 15.03 6.59 9.83
CA ASN A 4 14.22 6.18 8.67
C ASN A 4 14.29 4.71 8.21
N ILE A 5 15.37 3.97 8.47
CA ILE A 5 15.48 2.61 7.89
C ILE A 5 14.73 1.58 8.74
N GLY A 6 14.89 1.65 10.07
CA GLY A 6 14.23 0.73 11.00
C GLY A 6 12.71 0.78 10.92
N SER A 7 12.12 1.98 11.01
CA SER A 7 10.67 2.18 10.98
C SER A 7 10.02 1.84 9.61
N THR A 8 10.75 2.02 8.51
CA THR A 8 10.31 1.59 7.17
C THR A 8 10.24 0.06 7.06
N CYS A 9 11.28 -0.63 7.51
CA CYS A 9 11.31 -2.09 7.53
C CYS A 9 10.28 -2.68 8.51
N GLU A 10 10.06 -2.02 9.65
CA GLU A 10 9.08 -2.42 10.65
C GLU A 10 7.65 -2.30 10.11
N LEU A 11 7.32 -1.18 9.45
CA LEU A 11 6.01 -0.99 8.82
C LEU A 11 5.75 -2.03 7.72
N LEU A 12 6.74 -2.28 6.86
CA LEU A 12 6.63 -3.33 5.84
C LEU A 12 6.40 -4.71 6.46
N THR A 13 7.09 -5.01 7.57
CA THR A 13 6.93 -6.28 8.30
C THR A 13 5.55 -6.39 8.95
N ALA A 14 5.02 -5.30 9.51
CA ALA A 14 3.67 -5.26 10.07
C ALA A 14 2.61 -5.52 8.97
N VAL A 15 2.73 -4.84 7.83
CA VAL A 15 1.84 -5.02 6.68
C VAL A 15 1.90 -6.45 6.15
N ARG A 16 3.08 -7.02 5.95
CA ARG A 16 3.24 -8.41 5.46
C ARG A 16 2.61 -9.45 6.38
N ASN A 17 2.64 -9.20 7.68
CA ASN A 17 2.11 -10.13 8.67
C ASN A 17 0.65 -9.85 9.06
N GLY A 18 -0.03 -8.89 8.41
CA GLY A 18 -1.43 -8.57 8.71
C GLY A 18 -1.63 -7.92 10.08
N LYS A 19 -0.59 -7.31 10.67
CA LYS A 19 -0.66 -6.70 12.01
C LYS A 19 -1.34 -5.34 11.95
N GLU A 20 -2.66 -5.32 11.78
CA GLU A 20 -3.44 -4.09 11.58
C GLU A 20 -3.18 -3.02 12.64
N ASP A 21 -3.25 -3.36 13.93
CA ASP A 21 -3.06 -2.39 15.01
C ASP A 21 -1.66 -1.80 15.00
N LYS A 22 -0.64 -2.62 14.72
CA LYS A 22 0.73 -2.16 14.60
C LYS A 22 0.92 -1.28 13.37
N THR A 23 0.26 -1.62 12.26
CA THR A 23 0.25 -0.79 11.05
C THR A 23 -0.42 0.56 11.33
N LYS A 24 -1.55 0.59 12.04
CA LYS A 24 -2.23 1.83 12.45
C LYS A 24 -1.35 2.67 13.37
N GLU A 25 -0.73 2.07 14.37
CA GLU A 25 0.21 2.72 15.28
C GLU A 25 1.36 3.36 14.49
N LEU A 26 2.04 2.60 13.63
CA LEU A 26 3.16 3.08 12.83
C LEU A 26 2.76 4.18 11.83
N LEU A 27 1.55 4.12 11.29
CA LEU A 27 0.98 5.14 10.41
C LEU A 27 0.35 6.32 11.16
N SER A 28 0.20 6.27 12.49
CA SER A 28 -0.32 7.38 13.29
C SER A 28 0.74 8.45 13.54
N TYR A 29 2.01 8.09 13.46
CA TYR A 29 3.11 9.06 13.47
C TYR A 29 3.04 9.89 12.17
N GLU A 30 2.50 11.11 12.26
CA GLU A 30 2.16 12.01 11.15
C GLU A 30 3.31 12.30 10.16
N ASN A 31 4.54 11.88 10.49
CA ASN A 31 5.67 12.03 9.61
C ASN A 31 5.81 10.95 8.53
N PHE A 32 5.17 9.77 8.61
CA PHE A 32 5.53 8.66 7.71
C PHE A 32 4.92 8.74 6.30
N TYR A 33 3.61 8.96 6.20
CA TYR A 33 2.89 9.01 4.92
C TYR A 33 3.01 10.38 4.21
N ASN A 34 3.53 11.39 4.92
CA ASN A 34 3.83 12.71 4.35
C ASN A 34 5.23 12.80 3.74
N LEU A 35 6.07 11.76 3.85
CA LEU A 35 7.40 11.77 3.25
C LEU A 35 7.35 11.70 1.72
N PRO A 36 8.32 12.32 1.03
CA PRO A 36 8.49 12.12 -0.40
C PRO A 36 8.57 10.64 -0.80
N SER A 37 9.18 9.79 0.04
CA SER A 37 9.32 8.34 -0.22
C SER A 37 7.98 7.62 -0.33
N TRP A 38 6.97 8.03 0.45
CA TRP A 38 5.61 7.50 0.40
C TRP A 38 5.02 7.62 -1.01
N ASN A 39 5.12 8.83 -1.58
CA ASN A 39 4.59 9.19 -2.89
C ASN A 39 5.51 8.83 -4.07
N GLN A 40 6.76 8.45 -3.78
CA GLN A 40 7.75 8.04 -4.79
C GLN A 40 7.82 6.51 -4.97
N GLY A 41 7.27 5.72 -4.05
CA GLY A 41 7.14 4.27 -4.26
C GLY A 41 6.84 3.45 -3.02
N GLN A 42 7.15 3.96 -1.82
CA GLN A 42 6.99 3.18 -0.58
C GLN A 42 5.52 2.83 -0.29
N GLY A 43 4.60 3.78 -0.47
CA GLY A 43 3.17 3.53 -0.29
C GLY A 43 2.64 2.46 -1.26
N ILE A 44 3.13 2.46 -2.50
CA ILE A 44 2.77 1.46 -3.53
C ILE A 44 3.26 0.07 -3.11
N VAL A 45 4.49 -0.05 -2.63
CA VAL A 45 5.07 -1.32 -2.17
C VAL A 45 4.25 -1.89 -1.00
N LEU A 46 3.91 -1.06 -0.01
CA LEU A 46 3.08 -1.47 1.12
C LEU A 46 1.69 -1.93 0.66
N LEU A 47 1.06 -1.16 -0.23
CA LEU A 47 -0.26 -1.48 -0.75
C LEU A 47 -0.27 -2.82 -1.50
N ARG A 48 0.74 -3.07 -2.34
CA ARG A 48 0.89 -4.36 -3.04
C ARG A 48 1.08 -5.52 -2.11
N GLU A 49 1.91 -5.39 -1.08
CA GLU A 49 2.16 -6.47 -0.13
C GLU A 49 0.92 -6.77 0.71
N ALA A 50 0.12 -5.76 1.06
CA ALA A 50 -1.17 -5.95 1.70
C ALA A 50 -2.13 -6.74 0.79
N LEU A 51 -2.26 -6.32 -0.48
CA LEU A 51 -3.14 -6.97 -1.46
C LEU A 51 -2.69 -8.40 -1.78
N ALA A 52 -1.40 -8.62 -2.00
CA ALA A 52 -0.85 -9.92 -2.35
C ALA A 52 -1.02 -10.98 -1.25
N ARG A 53 -1.31 -10.53 -0.02
CA ARG A 53 -1.51 -11.37 1.16
C ARG A 53 -2.95 -11.38 1.65
N GLY A 54 -3.85 -10.70 0.93
CA GLY A 54 -5.28 -10.62 1.26
C GLY A 54 -5.61 -9.69 2.44
N HIS A 55 -4.67 -8.88 2.91
CA HIS A 55 -4.86 -7.95 4.05
C HIS A 55 -5.64 -6.71 3.62
N CYS A 56 -6.92 -6.89 3.31
CA CYS A 56 -7.77 -5.87 2.68
C CYS A 56 -7.96 -4.62 3.54
N GLU A 57 -8.12 -4.77 4.86
CA GLU A 57 -8.28 -3.62 5.76
C GLU A 57 -7.00 -2.79 5.87
N ILE A 58 -5.83 -3.44 5.81
CA ILE A 58 -4.55 -2.74 5.69
C ILE A 58 -4.46 -2.00 4.35
N ALA A 59 -4.88 -2.63 3.24
CA ALA A 59 -4.90 -1.97 1.94
C ALA A 59 -5.80 -0.72 1.93
N LYS A 60 -7.00 -0.81 2.51
CA LYS A 60 -7.91 0.34 2.69
C LYS A 60 -7.27 1.46 3.50
N LEU A 61 -6.61 1.13 4.61
CA LEU A 61 -5.89 2.09 5.45
C LEU A 61 -4.78 2.80 4.67
N LEU A 62 -3.97 2.06 3.91
CA LEU A 62 -2.88 2.62 3.11
C LEU A 62 -3.42 3.56 2.02
N LEU A 63 -4.51 3.20 1.36
CA LEU A 63 -5.20 4.06 0.38
C LEU A 63 -5.72 5.34 1.02
N HIS A 64 -6.36 5.25 2.19
CA HIS A 64 -6.83 6.42 2.93
C HIS A 64 -5.67 7.35 3.37
N LYS A 65 -4.46 6.79 3.55
CA LYS A 65 -3.22 7.56 3.80
C LYS A 65 -2.54 8.05 2.51
N GLY A 66 -3.22 8.01 1.37
CA GLY A 66 -2.74 8.55 0.10
C GLY A 66 -1.70 7.67 -0.60
N ALA A 67 -1.63 6.38 -0.28
CA ALA A 67 -0.81 5.47 -1.07
C ALA A 67 -1.28 5.48 -2.53
N ARG A 68 -0.34 5.69 -3.46
CA ARG A 68 -0.66 5.77 -4.88
C ARG A 68 -1.11 4.40 -5.41
N VAL A 69 -2.03 4.43 -6.36
CA VAL A 69 -2.55 3.21 -7.01
C VAL A 69 -1.90 2.89 -8.35
N ASN A 70 -1.01 3.76 -8.84
CA ASN A 70 -0.29 3.60 -10.10
C ASN A 70 1.21 3.86 -9.89
N ASN A 71 2.06 3.01 -10.45
CA ASN A 71 3.50 3.15 -10.41
C ASN A 71 3.98 4.23 -11.40
N LYS A 72 4.97 5.02 -10.97
CA LYS A 72 5.62 6.04 -11.80
C LYS A 72 6.60 5.46 -12.82
N LEU A 73 7.15 4.28 -12.53
CA LEU A 73 8.19 3.65 -13.37
C LEU A 73 7.63 2.98 -14.63
N GLY A 74 6.30 3.05 -14.87
CA GLY A 74 5.70 2.60 -16.12
C GLY A 74 5.70 1.08 -16.35
N ASN A 75 6.02 0.28 -15.33
CA ASN A 75 5.86 -1.17 -15.39
C ASN A 75 4.49 -1.56 -14.80
N PRO A 76 3.47 -1.83 -15.64
CA PRO A 76 2.09 -2.06 -15.20
C PRO A 76 1.94 -3.33 -14.37
N THR A 77 2.76 -4.37 -14.60
CA THR A 77 2.74 -5.62 -13.81
C THR A 77 3.05 -5.40 -12.32
N ASN A 78 3.54 -4.20 -11.99
CA ASN A 78 3.87 -3.77 -10.65
C ASN A 78 2.81 -2.84 -10.05
N ASP A 79 1.63 -2.67 -10.66
CA ASP A 79 0.55 -1.84 -10.14
C ASP A 79 -0.34 -2.61 -9.15
N PRO A 80 -0.79 -1.98 -8.04
CA PRO A 80 -1.69 -2.57 -7.05
C PRO A 80 -2.90 -3.32 -7.62
N LEU A 81 -3.52 -2.80 -8.68
CA LEU A 81 -4.71 -3.42 -9.29
C LEU A 81 -4.42 -4.83 -9.82
N HIS A 82 -3.26 -5.07 -10.44
CA HIS A 82 -2.86 -6.39 -10.94
C HIS A 82 -2.80 -7.44 -9.83
N PHE A 83 -2.28 -7.06 -8.66
CA PHE A 83 -2.21 -7.94 -7.51
C PHE A 83 -3.61 -8.18 -6.92
N ALA A 84 -4.43 -7.13 -6.83
CA ALA A 84 -5.78 -7.26 -6.29
C ALA A 84 -6.61 -8.25 -7.12
N VAL A 85 -6.67 -8.10 -8.45
CA VAL A 85 -7.50 -8.97 -9.29
C VAL A 85 -7.02 -10.42 -9.36
N GLY A 86 -5.71 -10.66 -9.21
CA GLY A 86 -5.14 -12.00 -9.28
C GLY A 86 -5.14 -12.76 -7.94
N LEU A 87 -5.22 -12.05 -6.81
CA LEU A 87 -4.94 -12.63 -5.49
C LEU A 87 -6.05 -12.41 -4.45
N THR A 88 -7.09 -11.63 -4.77
CA THR A 88 -8.24 -11.45 -3.87
C THR A 88 -9.58 -11.51 -4.59
N ASP A 89 -10.55 -12.16 -3.95
CA ASP A 89 -11.97 -12.14 -4.35
C ASP A 89 -12.71 -10.90 -3.80
N ASN A 90 -12.01 -10.01 -3.11
CA ASN A 90 -12.61 -8.83 -2.50
C ASN A 90 -12.90 -7.76 -3.56
N LEU A 91 -14.12 -7.80 -4.10
CA LEU A 91 -14.58 -6.81 -5.09
C LEU A 91 -14.60 -5.38 -4.54
N GLU A 92 -14.72 -5.19 -3.22
CA GLU A 92 -14.70 -3.88 -2.60
C GLU A 92 -13.33 -3.21 -2.77
N ILE A 93 -12.22 -3.95 -2.55
CA ILE A 93 -10.89 -3.38 -2.70
C ILE A 93 -10.57 -3.08 -4.17
N ILE A 94 -11.04 -3.92 -5.09
CA ILE A 94 -10.90 -3.69 -6.54
C ILE A 94 -11.65 -2.40 -6.93
N ARG A 95 -12.90 -2.25 -6.49
CA ARG A 95 -13.68 -1.03 -6.72
C ARG A 95 -13.01 0.20 -6.12
N LEU A 96 -12.46 0.09 -4.92
CA LEU A 96 -11.75 1.19 -4.27
C LEU A 96 -10.53 1.63 -5.08
N LEU A 97 -9.70 0.68 -5.51
CA LEU A 97 -8.53 0.97 -6.36
C LEU A 97 -8.92 1.67 -7.66
N LEU A 98 -9.99 1.21 -8.31
CA LEU A 98 -10.51 1.83 -9.54
C LEU A 98 -11.04 3.25 -9.30
N ASN A 99 -11.75 3.46 -8.19
CA ASN A 99 -12.24 4.80 -7.80
C ASN A 99 -11.10 5.77 -7.51
N GLU A 100 -9.98 5.27 -6.96
CA GLU A 100 -8.74 6.03 -6.76
C GLU A 100 -7.93 6.24 -8.06
N GLY A 101 -8.47 5.80 -9.21
CA GLY A 101 -7.89 6.02 -10.53
C GLY A 101 -6.82 5.00 -10.92
N ALA A 102 -6.87 3.77 -10.38
CA ALA A 102 -6.00 2.69 -10.83
C ALA A 102 -6.22 2.43 -12.33
N LYS A 103 -5.12 2.37 -13.09
CA LYS A 103 -5.18 2.13 -14.52
C LYS A 103 -5.49 0.68 -14.80
N ILE A 104 -6.50 0.45 -15.64
CA ILE A 104 -6.79 -0.86 -16.23
C ILE A 104 -5.87 -1.02 -17.44
N ASN A 105 -4.58 -1.21 -17.20
CA ASN A 105 -3.67 -1.65 -18.25
C ASN A 105 -3.47 -3.14 -18.05
N CYS A 106 -3.77 -3.93 -19.07
CA CYS A 106 -3.51 -5.37 -19.13
C CYS A 106 -2.08 -5.65 -19.61
#